data_AF-A0A6N3EV43-F1
#
_entry.id   AF-A0A6N3EV43-F1
#
_cell.length_a   1.000
_cell.length_b   1.000
_cell.length_c   1.000
_cell.angle_alpha   90.00
_cell.angle_beta   90.00
_cell.angle_gamma   90.00
#
_symmetry.space_group_name_H-M   'P 1'
#
loop_
_entity.id
_entity.type
_entity.pdbx_description
1 polymer ?
#
loop_
_entity_poly.entity_id
_entity_poly.type
_entity_poly.pdbx_seq_one_letter_code
_entity_poly.pdbx_strand_id
1 'polypeptide(L)'
;MKINKHNFKKDAKDSNETKEQKVKLIPYTMNRDNLRVKSKAYPYGINMIDAPNMWKASYRGQGIKVAIIDTGCDVNHVSLKDNIAGVRNFTPEDNKDPNVVIDRVGHGTHVAGIVAANGKVDSVIGAAPEAELYILKALDRTGSGKSSWVINAVNYAVDLKVDVISMSLGMPEKDNKLERAIKNAIKNNILVVCAAGNEGDGNYDDFEYSYPAAYVDVIAVGAVDKKAVPAPFSNANLVIDCVAPGVDIISTYPNNRFASLSGTSMAAPYVSGTVALLKNWSRDVFQRELTESELYAQLIKYTKTLQYPRTIQGNGLIYLKQR
;
A
#
# COMPACT_ATOMS: atom_id res chain seq x y z
N MET A 1 -48.73 12.77 -48.30
CA MET A 1 -48.53 12.21 -46.95
C MET A 1 -47.05 12.33 -46.58
N LYS A 2 -46.71 13.25 -45.67
CA LYS A 2 -45.35 13.46 -45.18
C LYS A 2 -45.13 12.56 -43.96
N ILE A 3 -44.15 11.68 -44.01
CA ILE A 3 -43.76 10.82 -42.88
C ILE A 3 -42.82 11.64 -41.99
N ASN A 4 -43.28 11.96 -40.79
CA ASN A 4 -42.55 12.75 -39.81
C ASN A 4 -41.50 11.88 -39.09
N LYS A 5 -40.24 12.33 -39.12
CA LYS A 5 -39.12 11.77 -38.34
C LYS A 5 -39.45 11.89 -36.84
N HIS A 6 -39.48 10.78 -36.12
CA HIS A 6 -39.45 10.79 -34.65
C HIS A 6 -38.00 10.73 -34.17
N ASN A 7 -37.60 11.83 -33.53
CA ASN A 7 -36.35 11.99 -32.81
C ASN A 7 -36.30 11.03 -31.63
N PHE A 8 -35.42 10.03 -31.68
CA PHE A 8 -34.91 9.38 -30.47
C PHE A 8 -33.80 10.24 -29.85
N LYS A 9 -34.22 11.27 -29.11
CA LYS A 9 -33.44 11.76 -27.97
C LYS A 9 -34.14 11.23 -26.73
N LYS A 10 -33.55 10.23 -26.09
CA LYS A 10 -33.80 9.95 -24.68
C LYS A 10 -32.46 10.06 -23.97
N ASP A 11 -32.35 11.16 -23.25
CA ASP A 11 -31.29 11.45 -22.31
C ASP A 11 -31.20 10.31 -21.29
N ALA A 12 -30.21 9.43 -21.45
CA ALA A 12 -29.69 8.66 -20.34
C ALA A 12 -28.86 9.64 -19.48
N LYS A 13 -29.55 10.39 -18.61
CA LYS A 13 -28.91 11.04 -17.48
C LYS A 13 -28.30 9.92 -16.64
N ASP A 14 -26.98 9.84 -16.68
CA ASP A 14 -26.16 8.99 -15.83
C ASP A 14 -26.29 9.49 -14.37
N SER A 15 -27.38 9.13 -13.72
CA SER A 15 -27.76 9.59 -12.38
C SER A 15 -27.11 8.75 -11.28
N ASN A 16 -25.82 8.47 -11.41
CA ASN A 16 -24.99 7.85 -10.37
C ASN A 16 -23.81 8.76 -10.03
N GLU A 17 -24.09 10.01 -9.63
CA GLU A 17 -23.12 10.76 -8.85
C GLU A 17 -22.91 10.02 -7.52
N THR A 18 -21.89 9.16 -7.45
CA THR A 18 -21.45 8.61 -6.17
C THR A 18 -21.14 9.78 -5.24
N LYS A 19 -21.88 9.81 -4.12
CA LYS A 19 -21.73 10.79 -3.04
C LYS A 19 -20.30 10.71 -2.51
N GLU A 20 -19.68 11.86 -2.24
CA GLU A 20 -18.32 11.93 -1.68
C GLU A 20 -18.25 11.07 -0.40
N GLN A 21 -17.37 10.06 -0.42
CA GLN A 21 -17.24 9.13 0.69
C GLN A 21 -16.13 9.54 1.65
N LYS A 22 -16.32 9.22 2.93
CA LYS A 22 -15.28 9.35 3.94
C LYS A 22 -14.37 8.13 3.88
N VAL A 23 -13.10 8.36 3.58
CA VAL A 23 -12.03 7.37 3.65
C VAL A 23 -11.35 7.48 5.00
N LYS A 24 -10.92 6.38 5.58
CA LYS A 24 -10.17 6.35 6.84
C LYS A 24 -8.92 5.49 6.71
N LEU A 25 -7.93 5.72 7.56
CA LEU A 25 -6.94 4.69 7.85
C LEU A 25 -7.66 3.41 8.29
N ILE A 26 -7.12 2.26 7.87
CA ILE A 26 -7.56 0.99 8.45
C ILE A 26 -7.22 1.03 9.96
N PRO A 27 -8.13 0.61 10.87
CA PRO A 27 -7.88 0.65 12.31
C PRO A 27 -6.59 -0.09 12.69
N TYR A 28 -5.72 0.49 13.52
CA TYR A 28 -4.48 -0.16 13.94
C TYR A 28 -4.23 0.02 15.44
N THR A 29 -3.41 -0.84 16.02
CA THR A 29 -2.96 -0.71 17.41
C THR A 29 -1.49 -0.31 17.45
N MET A 30 -1.10 0.39 18.52
CA MET A 30 0.28 0.81 18.75
C MET A 30 0.75 0.27 20.09
N ASN A 31 1.85 -0.50 20.08
CA ASN A 31 2.58 -0.79 21.30
C ASN A 31 3.52 0.39 21.63
N ARG A 32 3.38 0.95 22.84
CA ARG A 32 4.12 2.12 23.34
C ARG A 32 5.41 1.79 24.08
N ASP A 33 5.81 0.53 24.12
CA ASP A 33 7.07 0.14 24.73
C ASP A 33 8.24 0.94 24.10
N ASN A 34 9.22 1.36 24.92
CA ASN A 34 10.40 2.09 24.45
C ASN A 34 11.25 1.21 23.53
N LEU A 35 10.95 1.23 22.23
CA LEU A 35 11.66 0.45 21.23
C LEU A 35 13.04 1.08 20.99
N ARG A 36 14.08 0.43 21.50
CA ARG A 36 15.45 0.65 21.05
C ARG A 36 15.73 -0.29 19.89
N VAL A 37 15.91 0.26 18.69
CA VAL A 37 16.39 -0.50 17.53
C VAL A 37 17.82 -0.96 17.84
N LYS A 38 18.03 -2.27 18.04
CA LYS A 38 19.37 -2.83 18.23
C LYS A 38 20.05 -2.96 16.87
N SER A 39 21.23 -2.35 16.71
CA SER A 39 21.88 -2.05 15.43
C SER A 39 22.32 -3.21 14.52
N LYS A 40 22.01 -4.48 14.84
CA LYS A 40 22.59 -5.64 14.11
C LYS A 40 21.59 -6.66 13.54
N ALA A 41 20.30 -6.58 13.84
CA ALA A 41 19.30 -7.53 13.34
C ALA A 41 18.21 -6.81 12.54
N TYR A 42 17.85 -7.35 11.37
CA TYR A 42 16.72 -6.83 10.60
C TYR A 42 15.40 -7.00 11.36
N PRO A 43 14.42 -6.09 11.19
CA PRO A 43 13.06 -6.30 11.67
C PRO A 43 12.54 -7.67 11.24
N TYR A 44 11.78 -8.34 12.10
CA TYR A 44 11.38 -9.72 11.84
C TYR A 44 10.60 -9.85 10.51
N GLY A 45 9.79 -8.84 10.14
CA GLY A 45 9.04 -8.85 8.89
C GLY A 45 9.95 -8.88 7.66
N ILE A 46 11.09 -8.17 7.69
CA ILE A 46 12.11 -8.18 6.61
C ILE A 46 12.70 -9.59 6.44
N ASN A 47 13.00 -10.27 7.55
CA ASN A 47 13.48 -11.66 7.51
C ASN A 47 12.38 -12.62 7.05
N MET A 48 11.13 -12.39 7.46
CA MET A 48 10.00 -13.26 7.18
C MET A 48 9.62 -13.25 5.69
N ILE A 49 9.67 -12.09 5.02
CA ILE A 49 9.50 -12.00 3.56
C ILE A 49 10.77 -12.34 2.78
N ASP A 50 11.89 -12.58 3.47
CA ASP A 50 13.19 -12.93 2.90
C ASP A 50 13.76 -11.89 1.91
N ALA A 51 13.47 -10.60 2.15
CA ALA A 51 13.93 -9.50 1.30
C ALA A 51 15.46 -9.45 1.08
N PRO A 52 16.32 -9.76 2.08
CA PRO A 52 17.77 -9.75 1.88
C PRO A 52 18.27 -10.65 0.74
N ASN A 53 17.56 -11.74 0.43
CA ASN A 53 17.93 -12.63 -0.66
C ASN A 53 17.74 -12.01 -2.05
N MET A 54 16.87 -11.00 -2.19
CA MET A 54 16.61 -10.32 -3.46
C MET A 54 17.46 -9.07 -3.64
N TRP A 55 17.89 -8.42 -2.55
CA TRP A 55 18.54 -7.10 -2.57
C TRP A 55 19.71 -6.96 -3.55
N LYS A 56 20.58 -7.97 -3.66
CA LYS A 56 21.72 -7.89 -4.59
C LYS A 56 21.24 -7.89 -6.06
N ALA A 57 20.28 -8.76 -6.39
CA ALA A 57 19.81 -8.95 -7.76
C ALA A 57 18.81 -7.87 -8.20
N SER A 58 18.25 -7.12 -7.25
CA SER A 58 17.28 -6.06 -7.49
C SER A 58 17.82 -4.68 -7.08
N TYR A 59 19.14 -4.51 -6.97
CA TYR A 59 19.80 -3.28 -6.50
C TYR A 59 19.05 -2.59 -5.35
N ARG A 60 18.54 -3.36 -4.39
CA ARG A 60 17.75 -2.89 -3.23
C ARG A 60 16.53 -2.00 -3.57
N GLY A 61 16.03 -2.05 -4.79
CA GLY A 61 14.89 -1.27 -5.29
C GLY A 61 15.28 0.05 -5.97
N GLN A 62 16.56 0.28 -6.26
CA GLN A 62 17.04 1.53 -6.84
C GLN A 62 16.29 1.92 -8.12
N GLY A 63 15.88 3.19 -8.19
CA GLY A 63 15.19 3.77 -9.35
C GLY A 63 13.75 3.28 -9.54
N ILE A 64 13.17 2.62 -8.54
CA ILE A 64 11.74 2.28 -8.51
C ILE A 64 10.99 3.31 -7.67
N LYS A 65 9.89 3.81 -8.21
CA LYS A 65 9.08 4.86 -7.61
C LYS A 65 7.87 4.28 -6.90
N VAL A 66 7.74 4.54 -5.61
CA VAL A 66 6.62 4.08 -4.78
C VAL A 66 5.86 5.29 -4.23
N ALA A 67 4.60 5.46 -4.64
CA ALA A 67 3.70 6.44 -4.06
C ALA A 67 3.07 5.90 -2.78
N ILE A 68 3.21 6.63 -1.68
CA ILE A 68 2.57 6.34 -0.40
C ILE A 68 1.38 7.30 -0.23
N ILE A 69 0.15 6.79 -0.39
CA ILE A 69 -1.07 7.58 -0.21
C ILE A 69 -1.59 7.37 1.22
N ASP A 70 -1.29 8.32 2.10
CA ASP A 70 -1.47 8.16 3.56
C ASP A 70 -1.65 9.51 4.30
N THR A 71 -1.30 9.60 5.59
CA THR A 71 -1.41 10.78 6.46
C THR A 71 -0.29 11.81 6.30
N GLY A 72 0.67 11.56 5.41
CA GLY A 72 1.88 12.35 5.23
C GLY A 72 3.13 11.58 5.64
N CYS A 73 4.24 12.29 5.86
CA CYS A 73 5.48 11.70 6.37
C CYS A 73 6.30 12.74 7.16
N ASP A 74 7.05 12.31 8.17
CA ASP A 74 8.19 13.06 8.67
C ASP A 74 9.32 13.01 7.63
N VAL A 75 9.35 14.01 6.75
CA VAL A 75 10.30 14.07 5.62
C VAL A 75 11.75 14.26 6.06
N ASN A 76 11.97 14.66 7.32
CA ASN A 76 13.30 14.87 7.89
C ASN A 76 13.79 13.66 8.70
N HIS A 77 13.01 12.58 8.76
CA HIS A 77 13.40 11.39 9.49
C HIS A 77 14.69 10.80 8.92
N VAL A 78 15.69 10.54 9.76
CA VAL A 78 17.04 10.07 9.36
C VAL A 78 17.04 8.79 8.52
N SER A 79 16.03 7.95 8.71
CA SER A 79 15.81 6.69 8.01
C SER A 79 15.15 6.87 6.63
N LEU A 80 14.54 8.02 6.35
CA LEU A 80 13.67 8.23 5.18
C LEU A 80 14.11 9.37 4.27
N LYS A 81 14.69 10.45 4.84
CA LYS A 81 14.94 11.71 4.13
C LYS A 81 15.68 11.57 2.80
N ASP A 82 16.60 10.61 2.70
CA ASP A 82 17.41 10.38 1.50
C ASP A 82 16.64 9.64 0.40
N ASN A 83 15.54 8.98 0.76
CA ASN A 83 14.71 8.19 -0.16
C ASN A 83 13.43 8.94 -0.58
N ILE A 84 13.12 10.10 0.01
CA ILE A 84 11.95 10.89 -0.36
C ILE A 84 12.26 11.72 -1.61
N ALA A 85 11.64 11.34 -2.72
CA ALA A 85 11.86 11.96 -4.03
C ALA A 85 10.83 13.06 -4.36
N GLY A 86 9.67 13.05 -3.70
CA GLY A 86 8.64 14.05 -3.93
C GLY A 86 7.53 14.01 -2.89
N VAL A 87 6.80 15.12 -2.75
CA VAL A 87 5.70 15.26 -1.80
C VAL A 87 4.52 15.99 -2.43
N ARG A 88 3.31 15.64 -2.03
CA ARG A 88 2.10 16.38 -2.38
C ARG A 88 1.03 16.24 -1.29
N ASN A 89 0.41 17.35 -0.90
CA ASN A 89 -0.73 17.39 0.01
C ASN A 89 -2.03 17.64 -0.75
N PHE A 90 -3.01 16.77 -0.53
CA PHE A 90 -4.36 16.84 -1.11
C PHE A 90 -5.42 17.21 -0.07
N THR A 91 -5.03 17.37 1.20
CA THR A 91 -5.90 17.75 2.31
C THR A 91 -6.00 19.27 2.43
N PRO A 92 -7.01 19.80 3.16
CA PRO A 92 -7.11 21.21 3.46
C PRO A 92 -6.19 21.67 4.61
N GLU A 93 -5.41 20.76 5.20
CA GLU A 93 -4.46 21.11 6.25
C GLU A 93 -3.39 22.07 5.73
N ASP A 94 -2.69 22.75 6.66
CA ASP A 94 -1.53 23.58 6.35
C ASP A 94 -1.83 24.64 5.28
N ASN A 95 -2.99 25.30 5.40
CA ASN A 95 -3.50 26.30 4.47
C ASN A 95 -3.60 25.81 3.01
N LYS A 96 -3.81 24.50 2.81
CA LYS A 96 -3.81 23.85 1.49
C LYS A 96 -2.47 23.96 0.76
N ASP A 97 -1.36 24.17 1.48
CA ASP A 97 -0.04 24.17 0.86
C ASP A 97 0.25 22.77 0.31
N PRO A 98 0.38 22.61 -1.03
CA PRO A 98 0.59 21.31 -1.64
C PRO A 98 1.94 20.68 -1.27
N ASN A 99 2.91 21.43 -0.74
CA ASN A 99 4.24 20.94 -0.43
C ASN A 99 4.42 20.56 1.05
N VAL A 100 3.39 20.75 1.88
CA VAL A 100 3.45 20.46 3.32
C VAL A 100 2.73 19.14 3.61
N VAL A 101 3.51 18.10 3.90
CA VAL A 101 2.99 16.73 4.17
C VAL A 101 3.25 16.26 5.59
N ILE A 102 3.19 17.18 6.58
CA ILE A 102 3.46 16.85 7.99
C ILE A 102 2.56 15.70 8.46
N ASP A 103 3.18 14.65 8.97
CA ASP A 103 2.48 13.52 9.54
C ASP A 103 2.13 13.75 11.01
N ARG A 104 0.88 14.11 11.27
CA ARG A 104 0.34 14.34 12.62
C ARG A 104 -0.22 13.07 13.27
N VAL A 105 -0.37 12.01 12.49
CA VAL A 105 -0.89 10.71 12.96
C VAL A 105 0.27 9.77 13.27
N GLY A 106 1.30 9.77 12.42
CA GLY A 106 2.49 8.92 12.49
C GLY A 106 2.41 7.66 11.63
N HIS A 107 1.22 7.36 11.10
CA HIS A 107 0.97 6.16 10.31
C HIS A 107 1.70 6.19 8.95
N GLY A 108 1.59 7.28 8.18
CA GLY A 108 2.27 7.39 6.89
C GLY A 108 3.79 7.34 7.00
N THR A 109 4.37 7.92 8.04
CA THR A 109 5.81 7.78 8.36
C THR A 109 6.19 6.33 8.64
N HIS A 110 5.33 5.57 9.33
CA HIS A 110 5.55 4.17 9.65
C HIS A 110 5.48 3.27 8.40
N VAL A 111 4.46 3.47 7.58
CA VAL A 111 4.30 2.81 6.28
C VAL A 111 5.50 3.07 5.37
N ALA A 112 5.94 4.34 5.26
CA ALA A 112 7.10 4.73 4.45
C ALA A 112 8.38 3.97 4.86
N GLY A 113 8.61 3.76 6.16
CA GLY A 113 9.75 3.00 6.64
C GLY A 113 9.71 1.51 6.35
N ILE A 114 8.52 0.90 6.36
CA ILE A 114 8.38 -0.51 5.99
C ILE A 114 8.75 -0.70 4.51
N VAL A 115 8.37 0.24 3.65
CA VAL A 115 8.72 0.22 2.22
C VAL A 115 10.22 0.44 2.04
N ALA A 116 10.76 1.58 2.49
CA ALA A 116 12.09 2.02 2.08
C ALA A 116 12.86 2.78 3.17
N ALA A 117 12.82 2.35 4.43
CA ALA A 117 13.83 2.84 5.38
C ALA A 117 15.25 2.43 4.94
N ASN A 118 16.20 3.36 4.99
CA ASN A 118 17.52 3.23 4.36
C ASN A 118 18.47 2.20 5.04
N GLY A 119 18.17 1.77 6.28
CA GLY A 119 19.02 0.84 7.02
C GLY A 119 20.41 1.37 7.38
N LYS A 120 20.62 2.69 7.42
CA LYS A 120 21.86 3.33 7.90
C LYS A 120 21.98 3.24 9.44
N VAL A 121 22.98 3.90 10.04
CA VAL A 121 23.20 3.89 11.50
C VAL A 121 21.95 4.37 12.26
N ASP A 122 21.62 3.69 13.36
CA ASP A 122 20.45 3.97 14.22
C ASP A 122 19.10 3.99 13.45
N SER A 123 18.99 3.17 12.41
CA SER A 123 17.85 3.09 11.50
C SER A 123 17.23 1.69 11.49
N VAL A 124 15.95 1.61 11.13
CA VAL A 124 15.35 0.37 10.59
C VAL A 124 15.64 0.27 9.10
N ILE A 125 15.43 -0.90 8.51
CA ILE A 125 15.58 -1.12 7.07
C ILE A 125 14.23 -1.54 6.48
N GLY A 126 13.86 -0.94 5.34
CA GLY A 126 12.65 -1.26 4.61
C GLY A 126 12.84 -2.47 3.68
N ALA A 127 11.76 -2.92 3.06
CA ALA A 127 11.79 -4.01 2.09
C ALA A 127 12.62 -3.64 0.85
N ALA A 128 12.47 -2.42 0.33
CA ALA A 128 13.23 -1.86 -0.79
C ALA A 128 13.99 -0.59 -0.37
N PRO A 129 15.14 -0.72 0.32
CA PRO A 129 15.84 0.39 0.98
C PRO A 129 16.36 1.50 0.07
N GLU A 130 16.40 1.29 -1.25
CA GLU A 130 16.88 2.27 -2.24
C GLU A 130 15.77 2.71 -3.21
N ALA A 131 14.51 2.33 -2.95
CA ALA A 131 13.37 2.83 -3.71
C ALA A 131 13.10 4.31 -3.40
N GLU A 132 12.58 5.02 -4.41
CA GLU A 132 12.17 6.42 -4.33
C GLU A 132 10.74 6.52 -3.80
N LEU A 133 10.56 7.23 -2.68
CA LEU A 133 9.26 7.46 -2.06
C LEU A 133 8.64 8.78 -2.52
N TYR A 134 7.39 8.70 -2.98
CA TYR A 134 6.55 9.85 -3.24
C TYR A 134 5.45 9.93 -2.19
N ILE A 135 5.52 10.92 -1.30
CA ILE A 135 4.61 11.05 -0.16
C ILE A 135 3.39 11.85 -0.58
N LEU A 136 2.24 11.17 -0.72
CA LEU A 136 0.99 11.74 -1.17
C LEU A 136 0.01 11.80 0.00
N LYS A 137 -0.01 12.92 0.73
CA LYS A 137 -0.88 13.11 1.89
C LYS A 137 -2.34 13.28 1.43
N ALA A 138 -3.15 12.25 1.66
CA ALA A 138 -4.58 12.24 1.32
C ALA A 138 -5.48 12.04 2.56
N LEU A 139 -4.89 11.88 3.75
CA LEU A 139 -5.58 11.79 5.02
C LEU A 139 -5.09 12.90 5.98
N ASP A 140 -6.03 13.49 6.72
CA ASP A 140 -5.76 14.57 7.67
C ASP A 140 -5.29 14.06 9.04
N ARG A 141 -5.07 14.97 10.00
CA ARG A 141 -4.64 14.64 11.38
C ARG A 141 -5.57 13.70 12.15
N THR A 142 -6.80 13.47 11.69
CA THR A 142 -7.74 12.52 12.31
C THR A 142 -7.63 11.12 11.68
N GLY A 143 -6.71 10.91 10.75
CA GLY A 143 -6.60 9.68 9.97
C GLY A 143 -7.76 9.49 9.01
N SER A 144 -8.47 10.56 8.66
CA SER A 144 -9.62 10.54 7.74
C SER A 144 -9.34 11.39 6.51
N GLY A 145 -10.03 11.09 5.41
CA GLY A 145 -9.99 11.86 4.19
C GLY A 145 -11.28 11.74 3.39
N LYS A 146 -11.28 12.38 2.23
CA LYS A 146 -12.37 12.31 1.26
C LYS A 146 -11.95 11.43 0.10
N SER A 147 -12.88 10.67 -0.49
CA SER A 147 -12.56 9.85 -1.68
C SER A 147 -12.01 10.70 -2.82
N SER A 148 -12.44 11.96 -2.96
CA SER A 148 -11.89 12.93 -3.91
C SER A 148 -10.39 13.23 -3.70
N TRP A 149 -9.91 13.28 -2.45
CA TRP A 149 -8.49 13.50 -2.15
C TRP A 149 -7.65 12.30 -2.56
N VAL A 150 -8.15 11.09 -2.28
CA VAL A 150 -7.51 9.83 -2.69
C VAL A 150 -7.51 9.70 -4.21
N ILE A 151 -8.61 10.01 -4.89
CA ILE A 151 -8.69 10.03 -6.36
C ILE A 151 -7.63 10.99 -6.95
N ASN A 152 -7.50 12.19 -6.40
CA ASN A 152 -6.51 13.16 -6.87
C ASN A 152 -5.08 12.66 -6.63
N ALA A 153 -4.82 12.00 -5.49
CA ALA A 153 -3.52 11.39 -5.20
C ALA A 153 -3.19 10.26 -6.17
N VAL A 154 -4.14 9.37 -6.48
CA VAL A 154 -3.98 8.30 -7.48
C VAL A 154 -3.67 8.89 -8.85
N ASN A 155 -4.44 9.87 -9.32
CA ASN A 155 -4.19 10.51 -10.62
C ASN A 155 -2.83 11.19 -10.67
N TYR A 156 -2.42 11.88 -9.61
CA TYR A 156 -1.10 12.49 -9.53
C TYR A 156 0.03 11.46 -9.54
N ALA A 157 -0.16 10.29 -8.93
CA ALA A 157 0.79 9.18 -9.02
C ALA A 157 0.92 8.65 -10.45
N VAL A 158 -0.18 8.64 -11.23
CA VAL A 158 -0.14 8.34 -12.67
C VAL A 158 0.68 9.38 -13.44
N ASP A 159 0.46 10.67 -13.17
CA ASP A 159 1.20 11.77 -13.83
C ASP A 159 2.71 11.69 -13.54
N LEU A 160 3.07 11.30 -12.32
CA LEU A 160 4.45 11.05 -11.89
C LEU A 160 5.07 9.78 -12.51
N LYS A 161 4.24 8.93 -13.12
CA LYS A 161 4.61 7.61 -13.64
C LYS A 161 5.31 6.78 -12.58
N VAL A 162 4.72 6.71 -11.38
CA VAL A 162 5.24 5.82 -10.34
C VAL A 162 5.08 4.36 -10.76
N ASP A 163 5.84 3.47 -10.14
CA ASP A 163 5.78 2.04 -10.42
C ASP A 163 4.74 1.32 -9.55
N VAL A 164 4.57 1.79 -8.31
CA VAL A 164 3.71 1.19 -7.30
C VAL A 164 2.96 2.28 -6.54
N ILE A 165 1.67 2.10 -6.31
CA ILE A 165 0.86 2.87 -5.36
C ILE A 165 0.57 1.99 -4.15
N SER A 166 0.91 2.48 -2.95
CA SER A 166 0.64 1.82 -1.68
C SER A 166 -0.42 2.60 -0.91
N MET A 167 -1.51 1.93 -0.54
CA MET A 167 -2.62 2.49 0.23
C MET A 167 -2.90 1.66 1.49
N SER A 168 -2.90 2.31 2.64
CA SER A 168 -3.23 1.70 3.93
C SER A 168 -4.47 2.36 4.52
N LEU A 169 -5.53 2.42 3.70
CA LEU A 169 -6.78 3.12 3.94
C LEU A 169 -7.97 2.33 3.40
N GLY A 170 -9.17 2.67 3.87
CA GLY A 170 -10.39 1.95 3.56
C GLY A 170 -11.67 2.78 3.66
N MET A 171 -12.72 2.29 3.01
CA MET A 171 -14.10 2.76 3.12
C MET A 171 -15.06 1.57 2.95
N PRO A 172 -16.25 1.62 3.59
CA PRO A 172 -17.17 0.47 3.63
C PRO A 172 -17.90 0.23 2.30
N GLU A 173 -18.05 1.26 1.47
CA GLU A 173 -18.82 1.19 0.24
C GLU A 173 -17.94 1.47 -0.99
N LYS A 174 -18.32 0.85 -2.10
CA LYS A 174 -17.69 1.07 -3.41
C LYS A 174 -17.88 2.52 -3.89
N ASP A 175 -16.80 3.14 -4.38
CA ASP A 175 -16.84 4.42 -5.10
C ASP A 175 -16.37 4.23 -6.55
N ASN A 176 -17.33 4.27 -7.49
CA ASN A 176 -17.08 4.12 -8.93
C ASN A 176 -16.11 5.16 -9.51
N LYS A 177 -15.93 6.33 -8.87
CA LYS A 177 -14.93 7.32 -9.31
C LYS A 177 -13.53 6.88 -8.90
N LEU A 178 -13.37 6.36 -7.68
CA LEU A 178 -12.09 5.80 -7.22
C LEU A 178 -11.71 4.55 -8.01
N GLU A 179 -12.65 3.64 -8.24
CA GLU A 179 -12.40 2.44 -9.05
C GLU A 179 -11.90 2.81 -10.45
N ARG A 180 -12.50 3.80 -11.10
CA ARG A 180 -12.04 4.29 -12.41
C ARG A 180 -10.64 4.90 -12.36
N ALA A 181 -10.31 5.66 -11.32
CA ALA A 181 -8.98 6.23 -11.15
C ALA A 181 -7.92 5.13 -10.98
N ILE A 182 -8.22 4.10 -10.18
CA ILE A 182 -7.35 2.92 -9.98
C ILE A 182 -7.17 2.14 -11.28
N LYS A 183 -8.26 1.87 -12.01
CA LYS A 183 -8.19 1.23 -13.34
C LYS A 183 -7.34 2.03 -14.32
N ASN A 184 -7.38 3.36 -14.25
CA ASN A 184 -6.51 4.21 -15.06
C ASN A 184 -5.02 4.06 -14.65
N ALA A 185 -4.71 3.97 -13.35
CA ALA A 185 -3.33 3.71 -12.90
C ALA A 185 -2.80 2.37 -13.41
N ILE A 186 -3.61 1.31 -13.28
CA ILE A 186 -3.27 -0.05 -13.75
C ILE A 186 -3.06 -0.08 -15.26
N LYS A 187 -3.93 0.60 -16.03
CA LYS A 187 -3.76 0.76 -17.48
C LYS A 187 -2.44 1.46 -17.86
N ASN A 188 -1.88 2.27 -16.97
CA ASN A 188 -0.57 2.91 -17.12
C ASN A 188 0.59 2.08 -16.53
N ASN A 189 0.39 0.77 -16.35
CA ASN A 189 1.37 -0.19 -15.80
C ASN A 189 1.83 0.11 -14.36
N ILE A 190 0.93 0.64 -13.53
CA ILE A 190 1.17 0.93 -12.12
C ILE A 190 0.46 -0.11 -11.26
N LEU A 191 1.20 -0.84 -10.43
CA LEU A 191 0.60 -1.78 -9.48
C LEU A 191 -0.02 -1.01 -8.32
N VAL A 192 -1.23 -1.38 -7.93
CA VAL A 192 -1.95 -0.75 -6.82
C VAL A 192 -2.09 -1.75 -5.69
N VAL A 193 -1.43 -1.49 -4.57
CA VAL A 193 -1.41 -2.34 -3.38
C VAL A 193 -2.24 -1.69 -2.28
N CYS A 194 -3.16 -2.43 -1.68
CA CYS A 194 -4.01 -1.93 -0.62
C CYS A 194 -4.13 -2.90 0.56
N ALA A 195 -4.15 -2.36 1.77
CA ALA A 195 -4.48 -3.11 2.98
C ALA A 195 -5.91 -3.65 2.92
N ALA A 196 -6.11 -4.94 3.23
CA ALA A 196 -7.40 -5.63 3.08
C ALA A 196 -8.50 -5.13 4.02
N GLY A 197 -8.14 -4.53 5.16
CA GLY A 197 -9.06 -4.13 6.22
C GLY A 197 -8.79 -4.86 7.54
N ASN A 198 -9.30 -4.30 8.64
CA ASN A 198 -9.10 -4.80 10.00
C ASN A 198 -10.43 -5.00 10.77
N GLU A 199 -11.48 -5.33 10.04
CA GLU A 199 -12.82 -5.60 10.51
C GLU A 199 -13.10 -7.10 10.76
N GLY A 200 -12.14 -7.97 10.46
CA GLY A 200 -12.27 -9.42 10.62
C GLY A 200 -12.48 -9.86 12.06
N ASP A 201 -13.19 -10.98 12.22
CA ASP A 201 -13.56 -11.57 13.51
C ASP A 201 -12.83 -12.91 13.80
N GLY A 202 -11.98 -13.37 12.87
CA GLY A 202 -11.27 -14.64 12.92
C GLY A 202 -12.02 -15.83 12.31
N ASN A 203 -13.25 -15.64 11.84
CA ASN A 203 -14.01 -16.61 11.07
C ASN A 203 -13.80 -16.38 9.57
N TYR A 204 -13.04 -17.25 8.90
CA TYR A 204 -12.64 -17.05 7.50
C TYR A 204 -13.77 -17.30 6.47
N ASP A 205 -14.96 -17.66 6.95
CA ASP A 205 -16.18 -17.84 6.16
C ASP A 205 -17.16 -16.66 6.32
N ASP A 206 -16.93 -15.76 7.28
CA ASP A 206 -17.61 -14.45 7.32
C ASP A 206 -16.79 -13.46 6.49
N PHE A 207 -17.45 -12.74 5.58
CA PHE A 207 -16.75 -11.94 4.57
C PHE A 207 -16.86 -10.45 4.85
N GLU A 208 -15.73 -9.83 5.18
CA GLU A 208 -15.60 -8.40 5.33
C GLU A 208 -14.89 -7.78 4.12
N TYR A 209 -15.49 -6.72 3.58
CA TYR A 209 -14.93 -6.01 2.44
C TYR A 209 -14.59 -4.58 2.83
N SER A 210 -13.38 -4.15 2.44
CA SER A 210 -12.93 -2.76 2.55
C SER A 210 -12.47 -2.27 1.19
N TYR A 211 -12.93 -1.11 0.76
CA TYR A 211 -12.55 -0.50 -0.52
C TYR A 211 -11.45 0.55 -0.30
N PRO A 212 -10.41 0.62 -1.15
CA PRO A 212 -10.34 0.03 -2.49
C PRO A 212 -9.79 -1.40 -2.58
N ALA A 213 -9.34 -2.02 -1.48
CA ALA A 213 -8.78 -3.38 -1.53
C ALA A 213 -9.74 -4.42 -2.14
N ALA A 214 -11.05 -4.24 -1.95
CA ALA A 214 -12.05 -5.13 -2.53
C ALA A 214 -12.29 -4.96 -4.05
N TYR A 215 -11.59 -4.04 -4.73
CA TYR A 215 -11.60 -3.98 -6.19
C TYR A 215 -10.72 -5.10 -6.77
N VAL A 216 -11.26 -5.87 -7.72
CA VAL A 216 -10.59 -7.05 -8.30
C VAL A 216 -9.22 -6.75 -8.92
N ASP A 217 -9.00 -5.52 -9.40
CA ASP A 217 -7.74 -5.12 -10.02
C ASP A 217 -6.70 -4.60 -8.99
N VAL A 218 -7.06 -4.51 -7.71
CA VAL A 218 -6.17 -4.06 -6.61
C VAL A 218 -5.55 -5.26 -5.92
N ILE A 219 -4.26 -5.20 -5.63
CA ILE A 219 -3.57 -6.21 -4.81
C ILE A 219 -4.00 -6.03 -3.36
N ALA A 220 -4.92 -6.87 -2.90
CA ALA A 220 -5.43 -6.85 -1.53
C ALA A 220 -4.52 -7.66 -0.60
N VAL A 221 -4.03 -7.00 0.46
CA VAL A 221 -3.03 -7.58 1.36
C VAL A 221 -3.59 -7.80 2.77
N GLY A 222 -3.68 -9.07 3.16
CA GLY A 222 -4.01 -9.48 4.53
C GLY A 222 -2.78 -9.52 5.45
N ALA A 223 -3.01 -9.69 6.75
CA ALA A 223 -1.96 -9.66 7.78
C ALA A 223 -1.74 -11.01 8.45
N VAL A 224 -0.47 -11.34 8.70
CA VAL A 224 -0.06 -12.45 9.56
C VAL A 224 0.86 -11.98 10.68
N ASP A 225 0.95 -12.78 11.75
CA ASP A 225 1.90 -12.58 12.83
C ASP A 225 3.29 -13.20 12.52
N LYS A 226 4.23 -13.07 13.46
CA LYS A 226 5.59 -13.64 13.36
C LYS A 226 5.67 -15.17 13.23
N LYS A 227 4.56 -15.89 13.44
CA LYS A 227 4.44 -17.34 13.27
C LYS A 227 3.72 -17.70 11.96
N ALA A 228 3.43 -16.72 11.11
CA ALA A 228 2.62 -16.88 9.90
C ALA A 228 1.18 -17.32 10.17
N VAL A 229 0.64 -16.99 11.36
CA VAL A 229 -0.78 -17.18 11.66
C VAL A 229 -1.54 -15.93 11.20
N PRO A 230 -2.64 -16.04 10.44
CA PRO A 230 -3.48 -14.90 10.08
C PRO A 230 -3.90 -14.11 11.32
N ALA A 231 -3.73 -12.80 11.26
CA ALA A 231 -4.14 -11.92 12.35
C ALA A 231 -5.68 -11.96 12.48
N PRO A 232 -6.26 -12.12 13.68
CA PRO A 232 -7.71 -12.22 13.84
C PRO A 232 -8.49 -11.04 13.26
N PHE A 233 -7.90 -9.85 13.28
CA PHE A 233 -8.51 -8.64 12.71
C PHE A 233 -8.50 -8.61 11.18
N SER A 234 -7.67 -9.40 10.50
CA SER A 234 -7.50 -9.29 9.05
C SER A 234 -8.78 -9.74 8.36
N ASN A 235 -9.35 -8.89 7.51
CA ASN A 235 -10.55 -9.24 6.74
C ASN A 235 -10.33 -10.52 5.94
N ALA A 236 -11.36 -11.37 5.92
CA ALA A 236 -11.45 -12.52 5.03
C ALA A 236 -12.45 -12.20 3.90
N ASN A 237 -12.11 -12.54 2.66
CA ASN A 237 -13.01 -12.43 1.52
C ASN A 237 -12.43 -13.11 0.27
N LEU A 238 -13.17 -13.10 -0.84
CA LEU A 238 -12.77 -13.79 -2.08
C LEU A 238 -11.70 -13.07 -2.91
N VAL A 239 -11.27 -11.88 -2.50
CA VAL A 239 -10.36 -11.03 -3.29
C VAL A 239 -9.03 -10.76 -2.60
N ILE A 240 -8.71 -11.45 -1.50
CA ILE A 240 -7.37 -11.41 -0.90
C ILE A 240 -6.36 -12.04 -1.86
N ASP A 241 -5.31 -11.28 -2.23
CA ASP A 241 -4.27 -11.76 -3.14
C ASP A 241 -3.14 -12.47 -2.41
N CYS A 242 -2.68 -11.91 -1.29
CA CYS A 242 -1.58 -12.44 -0.50
C CYS A 242 -1.61 -11.87 0.91
N VAL A 243 -0.72 -12.40 1.76
CA VAL A 243 -0.51 -11.89 3.12
C VAL A 243 0.93 -11.52 3.35
N ALA A 244 1.14 -10.61 4.30
CA ALA A 244 2.45 -10.17 4.73
C ALA A 244 2.46 -9.89 6.25
N PRO A 245 3.64 -9.72 6.87
CA PRO A 245 3.74 -9.42 8.30
C PRO A 245 2.98 -8.15 8.67
N GLY A 246 2.05 -8.25 9.62
CA GLY A 246 1.19 -7.12 10.01
C GLY A 246 0.96 -6.97 11.51
N VAL A 247 1.63 -7.75 12.36
CA VAL A 247 1.47 -7.70 13.83
C VAL A 247 2.78 -7.30 14.49
N ASP A 248 2.78 -6.32 15.38
CA ASP A 248 3.95 -5.83 16.10
C ASP A 248 5.12 -5.43 15.18
N ILE A 249 4.78 -4.69 14.11
CA ILE A 249 5.75 -4.25 13.11
C ILE A 249 6.45 -2.98 13.58
N ILE A 250 7.76 -3.10 13.80
CA ILE A 250 8.63 -1.96 14.14
C ILE A 250 9.00 -1.22 12.85
N SER A 251 8.71 0.07 12.80
CA SER A 251 9.12 0.96 11.71
C SER A 251 9.32 2.40 12.23
N THR A 252 9.67 3.31 11.33
CA THR A 252 9.86 4.74 11.56
C THR A 252 8.61 5.41 12.10
N TYR A 253 8.79 6.50 12.85
CA TYR A 253 7.70 7.27 13.45
C TYR A 253 8.13 8.74 13.60
N PRO A 254 7.21 9.72 13.56
CA PRO A 254 7.59 11.13 13.56
C PRO A 254 8.48 11.54 14.73
N ASN A 255 9.35 12.52 14.45
CA ASN A 255 10.39 13.07 15.32
C ASN A 255 11.58 12.13 15.51
N ASN A 256 12.02 11.46 14.43
CA ASN A 256 13.13 10.48 14.46
C ASN A 256 12.94 9.35 15.49
N ARG A 257 11.69 8.89 15.67
CA ARG A 257 11.35 7.81 16.59
C ARG A 257 11.01 6.54 15.84
N PHE A 258 10.82 5.46 16.58
CA PHE A 258 10.32 4.20 16.06
C PHE A 258 9.08 3.78 16.86
N ALA A 259 8.17 3.07 16.22
CA ALA A 259 6.96 2.56 16.85
C ALA A 259 6.65 1.15 16.35
N SER A 260 5.97 0.36 17.18
CA SER A 260 5.47 -0.97 16.83
C SER A 260 3.96 -0.88 16.61
N LEU A 261 3.51 -1.11 15.37
CA LEU A 261 2.10 -1.04 14.99
C LEU A 261 1.59 -2.41 14.51
N SER A 262 0.29 -2.65 14.68
CA SER A 262 -0.40 -3.85 14.20
C SER A 262 -1.62 -3.49 13.36
N GLY A 263 -1.73 -4.08 12.18
CA GLY A 263 -2.82 -3.94 11.22
C GLY A 263 -2.44 -4.41 9.81
N THR A 264 -3.41 -4.68 8.94
CA THR A 264 -3.16 -4.90 7.49
C THR A 264 -2.45 -3.72 6.82
N SER A 265 -2.60 -2.51 7.38
CA SER A 265 -1.81 -1.33 7.01
C SER A 265 -0.30 -1.49 7.09
N MET A 266 0.21 -2.39 7.94
CA MET A 266 1.64 -2.70 8.05
C MET A 266 2.04 -3.83 7.09
N ALA A 267 1.09 -4.69 6.70
CA ALA A 267 1.33 -5.76 5.74
C ALA A 267 1.45 -5.22 4.30
N ALA A 268 0.54 -4.34 3.88
CA ALA A 268 0.55 -3.73 2.55
C ALA A 268 1.91 -3.14 2.12
N PRO A 269 2.62 -2.33 2.93
CA PRO A 269 3.92 -1.78 2.54
C PRO A 269 5.04 -2.83 2.37
N TYR A 270 4.98 -3.99 3.04
CA TYR A 270 5.92 -5.08 2.73
C TYR A 270 5.72 -5.61 1.30
N VAL A 271 4.45 -5.70 0.86
CA VAL A 271 4.11 -6.11 -0.51
C VAL A 271 4.52 -5.03 -1.50
N SER A 272 4.26 -3.75 -1.22
CA SER A 272 4.69 -2.63 -2.06
C SER A 272 6.21 -2.61 -2.26
N GLY A 273 6.99 -2.79 -1.19
CA GLY A 273 8.44 -2.91 -1.29
C GLY A 273 8.89 -4.18 -2.02
N THR A 274 8.19 -5.31 -1.83
CA THR A 274 8.46 -6.54 -2.58
C THR A 274 8.25 -6.36 -4.08
N VAL A 275 7.15 -5.73 -4.49
CA VAL A 275 6.89 -5.40 -5.89
C VAL A 275 8.00 -4.50 -6.44
N ALA A 276 8.51 -3.54 -5.65
CA ALA A 276 9.61 -2.70 -6.09
C ALA A 276 10.89 -3.52 -6.35
N LEU A 277 11.25 -4.44 -5.45
CA LEU A 277 12.38 -5.36 -5.68
C LEU A 277 12.16 -6.23 -6.92
N LEU A 278 10.98 -6.84 -7.07
CA LEU A 278 10.67 -7.71 -8.20
C LEU A 278 10.69 -6.96 -9.54
N LYS A 279 10.15 -5.73 -9.57
CA LYS A 279 10.19 -4.90 -10.78
C LYS A 279 11.61 -4.60 -11.17
N ASN A 280 12.44 -4.15 -10.22
CA ASN A 280 13.83 -3.84 -10.51
C ASN A 280 14.63 -5.07 -10.98
N TRP A 281 14.52 -6.20 -10.27
CA TRP A 281 15.11 -7.48 -10.65
C TRP A 281 14.65 -7.96 -12.05
N SER A 282 13.37 -7.79 -12.36
CA SER A 282 12.80 -8.27 -13.62
C SER A 282 13.35 -7.54 -14.85
N ARG A 283 13.77 -6.28 -14.71
CA ARG A 283 14.40 -5.50 -15.81
C ARG A 283 15.65 -6.21 -16.32
N ASP A 284 16.49 -6.68 -15.40
CA ASP A 284 17.73 -7.39 -15.73
C ASP A 284 17.45 -8.83 -16.20
N VAL A 285 16.50 -9.54 -15.58
CA VAL A 285 16.25 -10.95 -15.96
C VAL A 285 15.52 -11.08 -17.29
N PHE A 286 14.54 -10.22 -17.55
CA PHE A 286 13.73 -10.29 -18.78
C PHE A 286 14.22 -9.36 -19.88
N GLN A 287 15.17 -8.46 -19.60
CA GLN A 287 15.74 -7.49 -20.55
C GLN A 287 14.67 -6.59 -21.19
N ARG A 288 13.58 -6.33 -20.46
CA ARG A 288 12.46 -5.45 -20.81
C ARG A 288 11.67 -5.06 -19.58
N GLU A 289 10.84 -4.02 -19.69
CA GLU A 289 9.81 -3.76 -18.69
C GLU A 289 8.72 -4.83 -18.76
N LEU A 290 8.39 -5.40 -17.60
CA LEU A 290 7.21 -6.24 -17.44
C LEU A 290 5.96 -5.38 -17.33
N THR A 291 4.85 -5.87 -17.87
CA THR A 291 3.54 -5.24 -17.67
C THR A 291 3.08 -5.38 -16.22
N GLU A 292 2.04 -4.62 -15.84
CA GLU A 292 1.39 -4.76 -14.53
C GLU A 292 1.03 -6.22 -14.22
N SER A 293 0.35 -6.90 -15.14
CA SER A 293 -0.14 -8.27 -14.89
C SER A 293 0.98 -9.31 -14.87
N GLU A 294 2.07 -9.07 -15.62
CA GLU A 294 3.28 -9.91 -15.54
C GLU A 294 3.99 -9.73 -14.18
N LEU A 295 4.06 -8.51 -13.66
CA LEU A 295 4.62 -8.24 -12.33
C LEU A 295 3.74 -8.82 -11.21
N TYR A 296 2.42 -8.70 -11.32
CA TYR A 296 1.49 -9.40 -10.44
C TYR A 296 1.75 -10.91 -10.47
N ALA A 297 1.88 -11.52 -11.64
CA ALA A 297 2.21 -12.94 -11.76
C ALA A 297 3.56 -13.30 -11.12
N GLN A 298 4.58 -12.43 -11.20
CA GLN A 298 5.83 -12.62 -10.46
C GLN A 298 5.60 -12.53 -8.95
N LEU A 299 4.85 -11.54 -8.46
CA LEU A 299 4.52 -11.41 -7.04
C LEU A 299 3.90 -12.68 -6.49
N ILE A 300 2.90 -13.23 -7.18
CA ILE A 300 2.23 -14.46 -6.76
C ILE A 300 3.16 -15.68 -6.81
N LYS A 301 4.11 -15.76 -7.75
CA LYS A 301 5.14 -16.82 -7.75
C LYS A 301 6.03 -16.76 -6.50
N TYR A 302 6.30 -15.58 -5.98
CA TYR A 302 7.04 -15.36 -4.74
C TYR A 302 6.12 -15.37 -3.50
N THR A 303 5.19 -16.34 -3.47
CA THR A 303 4.37 -16.65 -2.29
C THR A 303 4.65 -18.04 -1.74
N LYS A 304 4.39 -18.21 -0.45
CA LYS A 304 4.41 -19.48 0.28
C LYS A 304 3.05 -19.71 0.92
N THR A 305 2.35 -20.75 0.48
CA THR A 305 1.05 -21.16 1.04
C THR A 305 1.19 -21.56 2.52
N LEU A 306 0.25 -21.12 3.35
CA LEU A 306 0.24 -21.25 4.81
C LEU A 306 -0.75 -22.30 5.35
N GLN A 307 -1.38 -23.10 4.48
CA GLN A 307 -2.42 -24.09 4.83
C GLN A 307 -3.70 -23.49 5.45
N TYR A 308 -4.02 -22.23 5.13
CA TYR A 308 -5.30 -21.59 5.48
C TYR A 308 -6.24 -21.53 4.26
N PRO A 309 -7.55 -21.26 4.44
CA PRO A 309 -8.43 -20.98 3.31
C PRO A 309 -7.94 -19.79 2.48
N ARG A 310 -8.17 -19.83 1.15
CA ARG A 310 -7.80 -18.70 0.27
C ARG A 310 -8.48 -17.40 0.67
N THR A 311 -9.62 -17.47 1.34
CA THR A 311 -10.37 -16.30 1.81
C THR A 311 -9.58 -15.42 2.77
N ILE A 312 -8.62 -15.99 3.51
CA ILE A 312 -7.80 -15.25 4.47
C ILE A 312 -6.32 -15.12 4.04
N GLN A 313 -5.78 -16.11 3.32
CA GLN A 313 -4.36 -16.07 2.90
C GLN A 313 -4.13 -15.65 1.45
N GLY A 314 -5.18 -15.62 0.61
CA GLY A 314 -5.03 -15.51 -0.83
C GLY A 314 -4.13 -16.60 -1.40
N ASN A 315 -3.06 -16.20 -2.11
CA ASN A 315 -2.03 -17.10 -2.62
C ASN A 315 -0.98 -17.52 -1.56
N GLY A 316 -0.97 -16.86 -0.40
CA GLY A 316 -0.08 -17.15 0.72
C GLY A 316 0.80 -15.97 1.14
N LEU A 317 1.77 -16.26 2.00
CA LEU A 317 2.73 -15.29 2.51
C LEU A 317 3.72 -14.89 1.42
N ILE A 318 3.95 -13.59 1.23
CA ILE A 318 5.07 -13.11 0.41
C ILE A 318 6.40 -13.65 0.94
N TYR A 319 7.18 -14.29 0.07
CA TYR A 319 8.43 -14.96 0.40
C TYR A 319 9.40 -14.93 -0.78
N LEU A 320 10.43 -14.08 -0.69
CA LEU A 320 11.36 -13.74 -1.78
C LEU A 320 12.49 -14.76 -2.02
N LYS A 321 12.47 -15.91 -1.33
CA LYS A 321 13.41 -16.99 -1.61
C LYS A 321 13.11 -17.62 -2.96
N GLN A 322 14.10 -17.66 -3.85
CA GLN A 322 14.01 -18.43 -5.09
C GLN A 322 13.80 -19.93 -4.76
N ARG A 323 12.83 -20.55 -5.42
CA ARG A 323 12.56 -21.98 -5.35
C ARG A 323 13.50 -22.75 -6.27
#